data_AF-A0A809RJG2-F1
#
_entry.id   AF-A0A809RJG2-F1
#
_cell.length_a   1.000
_cell.length_b   1.000
_cell.length_c   1.000
_cell.angle_alpha   90.00
_cell.angle_beta   90.00
_cell.angle_gamma   90.00
#
_symmetry.space_group_name_H-M   'P 1'
#
loop_
_entity.id
_entity.type
_entity.pdbx_description
1 polymer ?
#
loop_
_entity_poly.entity_id
_entity_poly.type
_entity_poly.pdbx_seq_one_letter_code
_entity_poly.pdbx_strand_id
1 'polypeptide(L)' 'MINKIYLEEYVKVALSLQGTEVDKQRLASIVQQFALLTSMTNSFIDEPLSAELESAAIYRL' A
#
# COMPACT_ATOMS: atom_id res chain seq x y z
N MET A 1 -11.60 9.26 4.72
CA MET A 1 -12.10 7.95 4.24
C MET A 1 -11.63 7.79 2.80
N ILE A 2 -10.73 6.84 2.50
CA ILE A 2 -10.25 6.63 1.14
C ILE A 2 -11.42 6.08 0.30
N ASN A 3 -11.77 6.79 -0.76
CA ASN A 3 -12.89 6.42 -1.60
C ASN A 3 -12.51 5.16 -2.40
N LYS A 4 -13.36 4.14 -2.37
CA LYS A 4 -13.11 2.80 -2.94
C LYS A 4 -12.72 2.85 -4.44
N ILE A 5 -13.25 3.84 -5.16
CA ILE A 5 -12.97 4.08 -6.58
C ILE A 5 -11.49 4.47 -6.80
N TYR A 6 -10.91 5.30 -5.92
CA TYR A 6 -9.50 5.71 -6.05
C TYR A 6 -8.53 4.56 -5.74
N LEU A 7 -8.91 3.66 -4.83
CA LEU A 7 -8.07 2.53 -4.46
C LEU A 7 -7.99 1.48 -5.57
N GLU A 8 -9.12 1.17 -6.22
CA GLU A 8 -9.14 0.23 -7.35
C GLU A 8 -8.29 0.75 -8.52
N GLU A 9 -8.41 2.04 -8.85
CA GLU A 9 -7.60 2.65 -9.91
C GLU A 9 -6.11 2.67 -9.56
N TYR A 10 -5.77 3.01 -8.32
CA TYR A 10 -4.39 2.93 -7.82
C TYR A 10 -3.80 1.53 -7.99
N VAL A 11 -4.53 0.49 -7.57
CA VAL A 11 -4.06 -0.91 -7.68
C VAL A 11 -3.89 -1.30 -9.15
N LYS A 12 -4.82 -0.95 -10.03
CA LYS A 12 -4.70 -1.22 -11.48
C LYS A 12 -3.44 -0.60 -12.08
N VAL A 13 -3.21 0.69 -11.82
CA VAL A 13 -2.04 1.42 -12.34
C VAL A 13 -0.75 0.83 -11.77
N ALA A 14 -0.70 0.55 -10.47
CA ALA A 14 0.48 -0.04 -9.83
C ALA A 14 0.84 -1.41 -10.41
N LEU A 15 -0.15 -2.29 -10.61
CA LEU A 15 0.06 -3.61 -11.21
C LEU A 15 0.54 -3.48 -12.67
N SER A 16 -0.05 -2.55 -13.43
CA SER A 16 0.38 -2.27 -14.81
C SER A 16 1.81 -1.77 -14.90
N LEU A 17 2.24 -0.89 -13.99
CA LEU A 17 3.61 -0.38 -13.94
C LEU A 17 4.63 -1.47 -13.56
N GLN A 18 4.21 -2.46 -12.77
CA GLN A 18 5.01 -3.64 -12.45
C GLN A 18 4.96 -4.72 -13.55
N GLY A 19 4.21 -4.52 -14.63
CA GLY A 19 4.02 -5.51 -15.68
C GLY A 19 3.27 -6.76 -15.23
N THR A 20 2.46 -6.66 -14.18
CA THR A 20 1.68 -7.79 -13.64
C THR A 20 0.25 -7.73 -14.18
N GLU A 21 -0.09 -8.67 -15.07
CA GLU A 21 -1.45 -8.85 -15.54
C GLU A 21 -2.25 -9.72 -14.57
N VAL A 22 -3.48 -9.31 -14.26
CA VAL A 22 -4.39 -10.04 -13.39
C VAL A 22 -5.79 -10.04 -13.98
N ASP A 23 -6.51 -11.16 -13.81
CA ASP A 23 -7.93 -11.20 -14.14
C ASP A 23 -8.78 -10.36 -13.16
N LYS A 24 -10.06 -10.16 -13.49
CA LYS A 24 -10.98 -9.34 -12.70
C LYS A 24 -11.19 -9.86 -11.27
N GLN A 25 -11.23 -11.17 -11.07
CA GLN A 25 -11.46 -11.77 -9.75
C GLN A 25 -10.23 -11.60 -8.86
N ARG A 26 -9.04 -11.81 -9.43
CA ARG A 26 -7.76 -11.60 -8.76
C ARG A 26 -7.57 -10.13 -8.41
N LEU A 27 -7.88 -9.22 -9.34
CA LEU A 27 -7.85 -7.77 -9.10
C LEU A 27 -8.76 -7.38 -7.92
N ALA A 28 -10.01 -7.85 -7.90
CA ALA A 28 -10.95 -7.55 -6.82
C ALA A 28 -10.42 -8.02 -5.46
N SER A 29 -9.78 -9.20 -5.42
CA SER A 29 -9.16 -9.74 -4.21
C SER A 29 -7.98 -8.89 -3.74
N ILE A 30 -7.13 -8.43 -4.67
CA ILE A 30 -5.99 -7.56 -4.35
C ILE A 30 -6.49 -6.21 -3.80
N VAL A 31 -7.51 -5.62 -4.43
CA VAL A 31 -8.11 -4.36 -3.95
C VAL A 31 -8.65 -4.49 -2.53
N GLN A 32 -9.29 -5.62 -2.18
CA GLN A 32 -9.74 -5.88 -0.81
C GLN A 32 -8.57 -5.96 0.18
N GLN A 33 -7.46 -6.61 -0.19
CA GLN A 33 -6.27 -6.68 0.65
C GLN A 33 -5.64 -5.30 0.84
N PHE A 34 -5.56 -4.50 -0.22
CA PHE A 34 -5.08 -3.11 -0.14
C PHE A 34 -5.96 -2.25 0.76
N ALA A 35 -7.27 -2.46 0.75
CA ALA A 35 -8.19 -1.74 1.64
C ALA A 35 -7.92 -2.09 3.12
N LEU A 36 -7.68 -3.37 3.41
CA LEU A 36 -7.29 -3.81 4.75
C LEU A 36 -5.94 -3.19 5.18
N LEU A 37 -4.92 -3.27 4.33
CA LEU A 37 -3.61 -2.66 4.61
C LEU A 37 -3.73 -1.17 4.87
N THR A 38 -4.50 -0.47 4.03
CA THR A 38 -4.76 0.97 4.18
C THR A 38 -5.43 1.29 5.53
N SER A 39 -6.35 0.44 5.98
CA SER A 39 -6.99 0.61 7.29
C SER A 39 -6.01 0.43 8.44
N MET A 40 -5.06 -0.52 8.31
CA MET A 40 -4.02 -0.76 9.31
C MET A 40 -3.03 0.40 9.34
N THR A 41 -2.56 0.87 8.17
CA THR A 41 -1.58 1.96 8.07
C THR A 41 -2.06 3.28 8.65
N ASN A 42 -3.37 3.55 8.64
CA ASN A 42 -3.93 4.74 9.29
C ASN A 42 -3.60 4.80 10.79
N SER A 43 -3.35 3.66 11.44
CA SER A 43 -2.96 3.62 12.86
C SER A 43 -1.50 4.05 13.09
N PHE A 44 -0.69 4.11 12.03
CA PHE A 44 0.74 4.45 12.09
C PHE A 44 1.06 5.85 11.53
N ILE A 45 0.15 6.45 10.74
CA ILE A 45 0.37 7.77 10.11
C ILE A 45 0.43 8.89 11.16
N ASP A 46 -0.31 8.74 12.25
CA ASP A 46 -0.38 9.74 13.33
C ASP A 46 0.67 9.51 14.43
N GLU A 47 1.48 8.46 14.33
CA GLU A 47 2.57 8.20 15.28
C GLU A 47 3.78 9.07 14.89
N PRO A 48 4.25 9.97 15.77
CA PRO A 48 5.43 10.77 15.47
C PRO A 48 6.63 9.85 15.32
N LEU A 49 7.20 9.81 14.11
CA LEU A 49 8.46 9.12 13.87
C LEU A 49 9.53 9.73 14.78
N SER A 50 10.08 8.93 15.70
CA SER A 50 11.24 9.36 16.47
C SER A 50 12.39 9.65 15.50
N ALA A 51 13.10 10.77 15.64
CA ALA A 51 14.21 11.17 14.75
C ALA A 51 15.30 10.09 14.59
N GLU A 52 15.40 9.14 15.52
CA GLU A 52 16.31 7.99 15.49
C GLU A 52 15.94 6.96 14.39
N LEU A 53 14.67 6.89 13.97
CA LEU A 53 14.15 5.98 12.94
C LEU A 53 14.32 6.50 11.51
N GLU A 54 14.66 7.79 11.32
CA GLU A 54 14.93 8.36 9.99
C GLU A 54 16.16 7.72 9.32
N SER A 55 16.99 7.02 10.10
CA SER A 55 18.29 6.48 9.67
C SER A 55 18.39 4.95 9.65
N ALA A 56 17.29 4.22 9.82
CA ALA A 56 17.31 2.75 9.93
C ALA A 56 17.54 2.03 8.59
N ALA A 57 18.67 2.30 7.96
CA ALA A 57 19.45 1.33 7.23
C ALA A 57 20.89 1.39 7.78
N ILE A 58 21.12 0.76 8.94
CA ILE A 58 22.48 0.42 9.36
C ILE A 58 22.96 -0.69 8.43
N TYR A 59 23.46 -0.30 7.25
CA TYR A 59 24.22 -1.18 6.38
C TYR A 59 25.50 -1.58 7.14
N ARG A 60 25.64 -2.86 7.46
CA ARG A 60 26.92 -3.44 7.90
C ARG A 60 27.42 -4.35 6.78
N LEU A 61 28.42 -3.89 6.04
CA LEU A 61 29.30 -4.70 5.20
C LEU A 61 30.72 -4.60 5.76
#